data_AF-A0A1L8CYZ3-F1
#
_entry.id   AF-A0A1L8CYZ3-F1
#
_cell.length_a   1.000
_cell.length_b   1.000
_cell.length_c   1.000
_cell.angle_alpha   90.00
_cell.angle_beta   90.00
_cell.angle_gamma   90.00
#
_symmetry.space_group_name_H-M   'P 1'
#
loop_
_entity.id
_entity.type
_entity.pdbx_description
1 polymer ?
#
loop_
_entity_poly.entity_id
_entity_poly.type
_entity_poly.pdbx_seq_one_letter_code
_entity_poly.pdbx_strand_id
1 'polypeptide(L)'
;MPNFKVLQDQPEKLKNQAYGFDGTVVRPLKTDNTGRPDIRPITNSTDSILVYGNDGTANQVLKTNSSGHIAVYTDGATALNITATDLDIRNLSNTQDNILIYGYDGTQNRAIKTDANGNLMSTTIRTFTEYSETGTTTDTYTGSTAQDVSTMATYTMFVKNTGTTNSATVKLQISPNNTDWLDDSAEVTLTPGSSTALSASTFLRYIRVAYKSTLLGQSTDLNIIFQGQS
;
A
#
# COMPACT_ATOMS: atom_id res chain seq x y z
N MET A 1 -108.34 1.43 34.85
CA MET A 1 -106.87 1.63 34.97
C MET A 1 -106.46 2.67 33.95
N PRO A 2 -105.77 3.77 34.32
CA PRO A 2 -105.41 4.82 33.37
C PRO A 2 -104.43 4.25 32.35
N ASN A 3 -104.76 4.38 31.07
CA ASN A 3 -103.96 3.92 29.96
C ASN A 3 -102.84 4.96 29.73
N PHE A 4 -101.70 4.82 30.41
CA PHE A 4 -100.53 5.66 30.14
C PHE A 4 -100.05 5.34 28.72
N LYS A 5 -100.30 6.25 27.78
CA LYS A 5 -99.70 6.21 26.45
C LYS A 5 -98.18 6.26 26.65
N VAL A 6 -97.48 5.14 26.43
CA VAL A 6 -96.02 5.10 26.31
C VAL A 6 -95.65 5.59 24.90
N LEU A 7 -96.04 6.82 24.59
CA LEU A 7 -95.64 7.49 23.35
C LEU A 7 -94.72 8.61 23.77
N GLN A 8 -93.43 8.45 23.48
CA GLN A 8 -92.48 9.56 23.50
C GLN A 8 -92.97 10.59 22.46
N ASP A 9 -93.56 11.69 22.91
CA ASP A 9 -94.16 12.73 22.06
C ASP A 9 -93.15 13.78 21.58
N GLN A 10 -91.90 13.67 22.05
CA GLN A 10 -90.76 14.44 21.58
C GLN A 10 -89.79 13.50 20.83
N PRO A 11 -89.86 13.41 19.49
CA PRO A 11 -89.07 12.46 18.70
C PRO A 11 -87.56 12.57 18.97
N GLU A 12 -87.09 13.78 19.25
CA GLU A 12 -85.70 14.13 19.52
C GLU A 12 -85.21 13.67 20.91
N LYS A 13 -86.10 13.20 21.78
CA LYS A 13 -85.74 12.53 23.04
C LYS A 13 -85.85 11.00 22.96
N LEU A 14 -86.19 10.42 21.82
CA LEU A 14 -86.25 8.97 21.65
C LEU A 14 -84.84 8.38 21.75
N LYS A 15 -84.57 7.63 22.83
CA LYS A 15 -83.30 6.94 23.04
C LYS A 15 -83.51 5.45 22.78
N ASN A 16 -82.81 4.90 21.80
CA ASN A 16 -82.78 3.47 21.57
C ASN A 16 -81.51 2.89 22.23
N GLN A 17 -81.65 1.85 23.04
CA GLN A 17 -80.51 1.07 23.54
C GLN A 17 -80.29 -0.12 22.62
N ALA A 18 -79.09 -0.21 22.06
CA ALA A 18 -78.67 -1.36 21.29
C ALA A 18 -78.01 -2.39 22.21
N TYR A 19 -78.39 -3.66 22.05
CA TYR A 19 -77.85 -4.77 22.82
C TYR A 19 -77.15 -5.76 21.89
N GLY A 20 -76.08 -6.38 22.38
CA GLY A 20 -75.42 -7.52 21.76
C GLY A 20 -75.75 -8.81 22.51
N PHE A 21 -75.80 -9.93 21.79
CA PHE A 21 -75.93 -11.27 22.37
C PHE A 21 -74.64 -12.04 22.13
N ASP A 22 -73.97 -12.47 23.20
CA ASP A 22 -72.69 -13.20 23.14
C ASP A 22 -72.84 -14.72 22.93
N GLY A 23 -74.07 -15.17 22.64
CA GLY A 23 -74.44 -16.58 22.60
C GLY A 23 -75.04 -17.10 23.90
N THR A 24 -74.93 -16.36 25.01
CA THR A 24 -75.49 -16.76 26.31
C THR A 24 -76.26 -15.66 27.04
N VAL A 25 -75.82 -14.39 26.98
CA VAL A 25 -76.44 -13.27 27.69
C VAL A 25 -76.56 -12.06 26.77
N VAL A 26 -77.69 -11.35 26.89
CA VAL A 26 -77.91 -10.06 26.23
C VAL A 26 -77.27 -8.95 27.07
N ARG A 27 -76.31 -8.21 26.50
CA ARG A 27 -75.59 -7.12 27.18
C ARG A 27 -75.69 -5.82 26.37
N PRO A 28 -75.82 -4.65 27.00
CA PRO A 28 -75.82 -3.38 26.27
C PRO A 28 -74.47 -3.16 25.60
N LEU A 29 -74.48 -2.71 24.34
CA LEU A 29 -73.25 -2.29 23.66
C LEU A 29 -72.84 -0.90 24.15
N LYS A 30 -71.57 -0.73 24.47
CA LYS A 30 -71.02 0.58 24.85
C LYS A 30 -70.90 1.46 23.61
N THR A 31 -71.37 2.70 23.70
CA THR A 31 -71.24 3.70 22.64
C THR A 31 -70.29 4.82 23.05
N ASP A 32 -69.65 5.44 22.07
CA ASP A 32 -68.91 6.69 22.26
C ASP A 32 -69.86 7.90 22.47
N ASN A 33 -69.30 9.10 22.63
CA ASN A 33 -70.05 10.35 22.84
C ASN A 33 -70.82 10.82 21.60
N THR A 34 -70.67 10.16 20.45
CA THR A 34 -71.43 10.40 19.21
C THR A 34 -72.52 9.35 18.97
N GLY A 35 -72.60 8.33 19.83
CA GLY A 35 -73.57 7.25 19.75
C GLY A 35 -73.16 6.08 18.84
N ARG A 36 -71.90 6.02 18.37
CA ARG A 36 -71.36 4.87 17.63
C ARG A 36 -70.83 3.81 18.59
N PRO A 37 -70.79 2.51 18.22
CA PRO A 37 -70.12 1.50 19.03
C PRO A 37 -68.68 1.92 19.37
N ASP A 38 -68.30 1.74 20.63
CA ASP A 38 -66.97 2.11 21.16
C ASP A 38 -65.89 1.16 20.59
N ILE A 39 -65.47 1.43 19.34
CA ILE A 39 -64.37 0.76 18.65
C ILE A 39 -63.17 1.69 18.71
N ARG A 40 -62.18 1.36 19.55
CA ARG A 40 -60.94 2.15 19.69
C ARG A 40 -59.81 1.59 18.82
N PRO A 41 -58.88 2.44 18.36
CA PRO A 41 -57.64 1.98 17.75
C PRO A 41 -56.82 1.11 18.71
N ILE A 42 -56.04 0.20 18.14
CA ILE A 42 -55.02 -0.56 18.88
C ILE A 42 -53.91 0.40 19.32
N THR A 43 -53.50 0.34 20.58
CA THR A 43 -52.39 1.14 21.12
C THR A 43 -51.41 0.29 21.91
N ASN A 44 -50.13 0.64 21.88
CA ASN A 44 -49.09 -0.03 22.68
C ASN A 44 -49.23 0.21 24.20
N SER A 45 -50.08 1.15 24.63
CA SER A 45 -50.33 1.45 26.04
C SER A 45 -51.41 0.58 26.67
N THR A 46 -52.29 -0.02 25.86
CA THR A 46 -53.44 -0.77 26.36
C THR A 46 -53.60 -2.15 25.74
N ASP A 47 -52.94 -2.41 24.61
CA ASP A 47 -53.03 -3.66 23.88
C ASP A 47 -51.68 -4.36 23.80
N SER A 48 -51.71 -5.68 23.96
CA SER A 48 -50.59 -6.56 23.67
C SER A 48 -51.03 -7.54 22.59
N ILE A 49 -50.37 -7.48 21.43
CA ILE A 49 -50.68 -8.33 20.27
C ILE A 49 -49.47 -9.22 20.00
N LEU A 50 -49.70 -10.53 20.02
CA LEU A 50 -48.72 -11.52 19.58
C LEU A 50 -48.95 -11.83 18.10
N VAL A 51 -47.88 -11.75 17.31
CA VAL A 51 -47.88 -12.19 15.91
C VAL A 51 -47.11 -13.50 15.83
N TYR A 52 -47.71 -14.48 15.17
CA TYR A 52 -47.14 -15.82 15.04
C TYR A 52 -46.68 -16.07 13.60
N GLY A 53 -45.52 -16.70 13.44
CA GLY A 53 -45.12 -17.42 12.23
C GLY A 53 -45.37 -18.91 12.42
N ASN A 54 -45.43 -19.68 11.32
CA ASN A 54 -45.49 -21.14 11.36
C ASN A 54 -44.14 -21.72 10.93
N ASP A 55 -43.57 -22.64 11.71
CA ASP A 55 -42.28 -23.28 11.41
C ASP A 55 -42.41 -24.59 10.60
N GLY A 56 -43.61 -24.88 10.11
CA GLY A 56 -43.97 -26.13 9.44
C GLY A 56 -44.57 -27.19 10.37
N THR A 57 -44.45 -27.02 11.70
CA THR A 57 -45.00 -27.95 12.70
C THR A 57 -45.91 -27.24 13.71
N ALA A 58 -45.52 -26.05 14.17
CA ALA A 58 -46.24 -25.27 15.18
C ALA A 58 -46.21 -23.77 14.88
N ASN A 59 -47.14 -23.04 15.50
CA ASN A 59 -47.16 -21.58 15.47
C ASN A 59 -46.24 -21.03 16.56
N GLN A 60 -45.23 -20.27 16.16
CA GLN A 60 -44.22 -19.69 17.03
C GLN A 60 -44.34 -18.17 17.05
N VAL A 61 -44.16 -17.55 18.22
CA VAL A 61 -44.21 -16.08 18.37
C VAL A 61 -43.00 -15.45 17.68
N LEU A 62 -43.23 -14.44 16.84
CA LEU A 62 -42.16 -13.63 16.28
C LEU A 62 -41.62 -12.67 17.35
N LYS A 63 -40.36 -12.86 17.74
CA LYS A 63 -39.68 -12.03 18.75
C LYS A 63 -39.02 -10.81 18.09
N THR A 64 -38.89 -9.71 18.84
CA THR A 64 -38.14 -8.52 18.44
C THR A 64 -36.96 -8.27 19.38
N ASN A 65 -35.95 -7.51 18.93
CA ASN A 65 -34.90 -7.01 19.80
C ASN A 65 -35.34 -5.71 20.52
N SER A 66 -34.47 -5.17 21.39
CA SER A 66 -34.74 -3.93 22.15
C SER A 66 -34.98 -2.69 21.29
N SER A 67 -34.64 -2.74 20.00
CA SER A 67 -34.87 -1.65 19.03
C SER A 67 -36.13 -1.87 18.19
N GLY A 68 -36.91 -2.92 18.46
CA GLY A 68 -38.16 -3.23 17.75
C GLY A 68 -37.98 -3.93 16.40
N HIS A 69 -36.76 -4.29 16.01
CA HIS A 69 -36.55 -5.10 14.81
C HIS A 69 -36.91 -6.56 15.07
N ILE A 70 -37.54 -7.21 14.10
CA ILE A 70 -37.78 -8.66 14.15
C ILE A 70 -36.43 -9.35 14.16
N ALA A 71 -36.23 -10.14 15.19
CA ALA A 71 -35.07 -10.95 15.36
C ALA A 71 -35.11 -12.13 14.37
N VAL A 72 -34.31 -12.07 13.31
CA VAL A 72 -33.99 -13.27 12.51
C VAL A 72 -32.84 -13.99 13.21
N TYR A 73 -33.11 -14.53 14.40
CA TYR A 73 -32.18 -15.41 15.10
C TYR A 73 -32.50 -16.86 14.73
N THR A 74 -31.46 -17.68 14.63
CA THR A 74 -31.58 -19.12 14.78
C THR A 74 -31.84 -19.45 16.24
N ASP A 75 -33.09 -19.46 16.68
CA ASP A 75 -33.45 -19.87 18.04
C ASP A 75 -32.93 -21.32 18.26
N GLY A 76 -31.82 -21.46 18.99
CA GLY A 76 -31.16 -22.73 19.28
C GLY A 76 -30.23 -23.33 18.20
N ALA A 77 -30.02 -22.70 17.03
CA ALA A 77 -29.04 -23.20 16.05
C ALA A 77 -27.69 -22.47 16.18
N THR A 78 -26.60 -23.23 16.10
CA THR A 78 -25.21 -22.74 16.25
C THR A 78 -24.73 -21.85 15.09
N ALA A 79 -25.50 -21.75 14.01
CA ALA A 79 -25.19 -20.89 12.86
C ALA A 79 -26.45 -20.50 12.09
N LEU A 80 -26.49 -19.24 11.62
CA LEU A 80 -27.40 -18.77 10.59
C LEU A 80 -26.85 -19.18 9.22
N ASN A 81 -27.50 -20.14 8.56
CA ASN A 81 -27.12 -20.56 7.21
C ASN A 81 -27.64 -19.53 6.19
N ILE A 82 -26.75 -18.70 5.66
CA ILE A 82 -27.02 -17.83 4.53
C ILE A 82 -26.51 -18.54 3.28
N THR A 83 -27.43 -19.03 2.43
CA THR A 83 -27.06 -19.59 1.13
C THR A 83 -26.90 -18.44 0.15
N ALA A 84 -25.68 -18.17 -0.27
CA ALA A 84 -25.37 -17.23 -1.35
C ALA A 84 -24.73 -17.99 -2.50
N THR A 85 -25.13 -17.69 -3.73
CA THR A 85 -24.56 -18.30 -4.94
C THR A 85 -23.17 -17.75 -5.29
N ASP A 86 -22.84 -16.55 -4.82
CA ASP A 86 -21.70 -15.77 -5.30
C ASP A 86 -20.80 -15.22 -4.17
N LEU A 87 -20.65 -15.95 -3.07
CA LEU A 87 -19.61 -15.65 -2.08
C LEU A 87 -18.30 -16.33 -2.47
N ASP A 88 -17.43 -15.63 -3.21
CA ASP A 88 -16.07 -16.09 -3.50
C ASP A 88 -15.11 -15.72 -2.36
N ILE A 89 -15.24 -16.40 -1.21
CA ILE A 89 -14.31 -16.27 -0.08
C ILE A 89 -13.40 -17.50 -0.08
N ARG A 90 -12.25 -17.38 -0.73
CA ARG A 90 -11.22 -18.44 -0.82
C ARG A 90 -9.80 -17.87 -0.77
N ASN A 91 -8.83 -18.75 -0.64
CA ASN A 91 -7.43 -18.39 -0.84
C ASN A 91 -7.18 -18.06 -2.32
N LEU A 92 -6.26 -17.13 -2.56
CA LEU A 92 -5.78 -16.79 -3.90
C LEU A 92 -5.04 -17.99 -4.52
N SER A 93 -5.33 -18.26 -5.80
CA SER A 93 -4.70 -19.31 -6.60
C SER A 93 -4.19 -18.75 -7.92
N ASN A 94 -2.97 -19.10 -8.32
CA ASN A 94 -2.39 -18.63 -9.59
C ASN A 94 -3.09 -19.16 -10.86
N THR A 95 -3.97 -20.16 -10.73
CA THR A 95 -4.77 -20.70 -11.83
C THR A 95 -6.06 -19.93 -12.08
N GLN A 96 -6.52 -19.16 -11.10
CA GLN A 96 -7.79 -18.44 -11.14
C GLN A 96 -7.62 -16.93 -10.95
N ASP A 97 -6.64 -16.53 -10.13
CA ASP A 97 -6.41 -15.15 -9.72
C ASP A 97 -5.07 -14.64 -10.24
N ASN A 98 -5.08 -13.40 -10.72
CA ASN A 98 -3.88 -12.68 -11.12
C ASN A 98 -3.82 -11.37 -10.31
N ILE A 99 -2.71 -11.16 -9.60
CA ILE A 99 -2.47 -9.93 -8.83
C ILE A 99 -1.40 -9.13 -9.53
N LEU A 100 -1.76 -7.93 -9.99
CA LEU A 100 -0.80 -6.99 -10.53
C LEU A 100 -0.22 -6.14 -9.39
N ILE A 101 1.09 -6.24 -9.18
CA ILE A 101 1.82 -5.49 -8.14
C ILE A 101 2.49 -4.28 -8.77
N TYR A 102 2.35 -3.12 -8.12
CA TYR A 102 2.96 -1.86 -8.54
C TYR A 102 4.03 -1.41 -7.55
N GLY A 103 5.11 -0.83 -8.06
CA GLY A 103 6.08 -0.04 -7.30
C GLY A 103 5.97 1.46 -7.66
N TYR A 104 6.27 2.34 -6.72
CA TYR A 104 6.36 3.78 -6.96
C TYR A 104 7.81 4.17 -7.25
N ASP A 105 8.05 4.84 -8.38
CA ASP A 105 9.41 5.22 -8.82
C ASP A 105 9.81 6.66 -8.44
N GLY A 106 9.00 7.32 -7.60
CA GLY A 106 9.18 8.72 -7.25
C GLY A 106 8.35 9.70 -8.11
N THR A 107 7.73 9.23 -9.20
CA THR A 107 6.84 10.04 -10.05
C THR A 107 5.48 9.36 -10.27
N GLN A 108 5.46 8.06 -10.56
CA GLN A 108 4.24 7.31 -10.84
C GLN A 108 4.33 5.86 -10.37
N ASN A 109 3.16 5.23 -10.23
CA ASN A 109 3.10 3.79 -10.02
C ASN A 109 3.43 3.06 -11.33
N ARG A 110 4.33 2.08 -11.27
CA ARG A 110 4.74 1.22 -12.38
C ARG A 110 4.59 -0.24 -11.99
N ALA A 111 4.09 -1.07 -12.91
CA ALA A 111 3.96 -2.50 -12.68
C ALA A 111 5.34 -3.16 -12.52
N ILE A 112 5.49 -4.01 -11.51
CA ILE A 112 6.69 -4.81 -11.33
C ILE A 112 6.60 -5.99 -12.31
N LYS A 113 7.66 -6.19 -13.10
CA LYS A 113 7.71 -7.22 -14.14
C LYS A 113 8.43 -8.47 -13.66
N THR A 114 8.01 -9.62 -14.18
CA THR A 114 8.68 -10.90 -14.01
C THR A 114 9.23 -11.44 -15.34
N ASP A 115 10.21 -12.32 -15.27
CA ASP A 115 10.66 -13.12 -16.42
C ASP A 115 9.66 -14.24 -16.76
N ALA A 116 9.95 -15.05 -17.79
CA ALA A 116 9.11 -16.16 -18.21
C ALA A 116 8.99 -17.29 -17.16
N ASN A 117 9.89 -17.32 -16.17
CA ASN A 117 9.89 -18.29 -15.08
C ASN A 117 9.23 -17.74 -13.80
N GLY A 118 8.73 -16.49 -13.83
CA GLY A 118 8.08 -15.84 -12.70
C GLY A 118 9.02 -15.13 -11.72
N ASN A 119 10.32 -15.02 -12.02
CA ASN A 119 11.25 -14.27 -11.17
C ASN A 119 11.12 -12.77 -11.41
N LEU A 120 11.27 -11.96 -10.37
CA LEU A 120 11.28 -10.50 -10.49
C LEU A 120 12.43 -10.04 -11.39
N MET A 121 12.13 -9.22 -12.40
CA MET A 121 13.15 -8.63 -13.27
C MET A 121 13.77 -7.40 -12.58
N SER A 122 15.01 -7.54 -12.11
CA SER A 122 15.86 -6.40 -11.73
C SER A 122 16.80 -6.08 -12.89
N THR A 123 16.60 -4.93 -13.55
CA THR A 123 17.56 -4.45 -14.56
C THR A 123 18.70 -3.74 -13.83
N THR A 124 19.92 -4.24 -13.95
CA THR A 124 21.10 -3.53 -13.46
C THR A 124 21.44 -2.45 -14.50
N ILE A 125 21.11 -1.20 -14.21
CA ILE A 125 21.50 -0.07 -15.07
C ILE A 125 22.95 0.24 -14.74
N ARG A 126 23.88 -0.10 -15.64
CA ARG A 126 25.28 0.34 -15.55
C ARG A 126 25.37 1.76 -16.10
N THR A 127 25.93 2.66 -15.31
CA THR A 127 26.17 4.07 -15.65
C THR A 127 27.67 4.34 -15.60
N PHE A 128 28.15 5.23 -16.47
CA PHE A 128 29.57 5.62 -16.52
C PHE A 128 29.76 6.99 -15.88
N THR A 129 30.80 7.13 -15.07
CA THR A 129 31.28 8.39 -14.51
C THR A 129 32.69 8.62 -15.00
N GLU A 130 32.94 9.78 -15.60
CA GLU A 130 34.25 10.14 -16.14
C GLU A 130 34.76 11.44 -15.53
N TYR A 131 36.05 11.47 -15.24
CA TYR A 131 36.75 12.68 -14.83
C TYR A 131 38.08 12.78 -15.59
N SER A 132 38.47 13.98 -15.99
CA SER A 132 39.69 14.22 -16.74
C SER A 132 40.42 15.44 -16.19
N GLU A 133 41.73 15.34 -16.03
CA GLU A 133 42.60 16.42 -15.61
C GLU A 133 43.96 16.36 -16.31
N THR A 134 44.63 17.51 -16.39
CA THR A 134 46.03 17.57 -16.82
C THR A 134 46.93 17.87 -15.63
N GLY A 135 48.09 17.22 -15.58
CA GLY A 135 49.08 17.41 -14.51
C GLY A 135 50.48 17.60 -15.08
N THR A 136 51.25 18.50 -14.49
CA THR A 136 52.67 18.67 -14.83
C THR A 136 53.53 18.02 -13.75
N THR A 137 54.48 17.18 -14.15
CA THR A 137 55.33 16.45 -13.21
C THR A 137 56.37 17.35 -12.53
N THR A 138 56.77 16.97 -11.32
CA THR A 138 57.93 17.54 -10.61
C THR A 138 58.90 16.43 -10.22
N ASP A 139 60.01 16.77 -9.56
CA ASP A 139 61.00 15.80 -9.07
C ASP A 139 60.50 14.89 -7.95
N THR A 140 59.38 15.25 -7.32
CA THR A 140 58.75 14.49 -6.23
C THR A 140 57.37 14.00 -6.64
N TYR A 141 56.90 12.93 -5.99
CA TYR A 141 55.57 12.42 -6.23
C TYR A 141 54.51 13.45 -5.87
N THR A 142 53.69 13.81 -6.85
CA THR A 142 52.47 14.57 -6.66
C THR A 142 51.28 13.70 -7.03
N GLY A 143 50.21 13.80 -6.23
CA GLY A 143 48.98 13.08 -6.49
C GLY A 143 48.05 13.87 -7.40
N SER A 144 47.39 13.17 -8.31
CA SER A 144 46.25 13.67 -9.08
C SER A 144 45.03 13.91 -8.16
N THR A 145 43.96 14.51 -8.69
CA THR A 145 42.71 14.68 -7.96
C THR A 145 42.13 13.32 -7.56
N ALA A 146 41.91 13.12 -6.27
CA ALA A 146 41.38 11.89 -5.73
C ALA A 146 39.93 11.64 -6.17
N GLN A 147 39.63 10.40 -6.56
CA GLN A 147 38.31 9.95 -6.98
C GLN A 147 37.70 9.04 -5.91
N ASP A 148 36.47 9.32 -5.49
CA ASP A 148 35.69 8.44 -4.62
C ASP A 148 35.07 7.32 -5.46
N VAL A 149 35.49 6.08 -5.20
CA VAL A 149 35.06 4.88 -5.93
C VAL A 149 34.11 4.01 -5.11
N SER A 150 33.57 4.51 -3.99
CA SER A 150 32.73 3.73 -3.07
C SER A 150 31.46 3.13 -3.71
N THR A 151 30.92 3.76 -4.75
CA THR A 151 29.72 3.29 -5.45
C THR A 151 30.02 2.63 -6.80
N MET A 152 31.28 2.52 -7.18
CA MET A 152 31.70 2.02 -8.50
C MET A 152 31.96 0.52 -8.43
N ALA A 153 31.39 -0.25 -9.36
CA ALA A 153 31.61 -1.68 -9.48
C ALA A 153 32.95 -2.00 -10.16
N THR A 154 33.37 -1.17 -11.12
CA THR A 154 34.68 -1.24 -11.77
C THR A 154 35.16 0.16 -12.12
N TYR A 155 36.47 0.37 -12.14
CA TYR A 155 37.07 1.64 -12.48
C TYR A 155 38.48 1.46 -13.05
N THR A 156 38.94 2.45 -13.80
CA THR A 156 40.29 2.48 -14.37
C THR A 156 40.79 3.91 -14.46
N MET A 157 42.07 4.10 -14.15
CA MET A 157 42.80 5.34 -14.39
C MET A 157 43.64 5.19 -15.66
N PHE A 158 43.32 5.97 -16.68
CA PHE A 158 44.12 6.10 -17.88
C PHE A 158 45.06 7.29 -17.73
N VAL A 159 46.35 7.10 -18.04
CA VAL A 159 47.36 8.15 -17.97
C VAL A 159 48.15 8.17 -19.26
N LYS A 160 48.26 9.35 -19.87
CA LYS A 160 49.07 9.57 -21.08
C LYS A 160 50.09 10.67 -20.83
N ASN A 161 51.34 10.40 -21.18
CA ASN A 161 52.36 11.45 -21.25
C ASN A 161 52.18 12.26 -22.54
N THR A 162 51.73 13.50 -22.40
CA THR A 162 51.49 14.43 -23.51
C THR A 162 52.68 15.35 -23.77
N GLY A 163 53.69 15.35 -22.89
CA GLY A 163 54.94 16.07 -23.13
C GLY A 163 55.81 15.39 -24.21
N THR A 164 56.87 16.09 -24.62
CA THR A 164 57.69 15.73 -25.78
C THR A 164 59.13 15.34 -25.43
N THR A 165 59.62 15.70 -24.25
CA THR A 165 61.05 15.65 -23.91
C THR A 165 61.40 14.72 -22.77
N ASN A 166 60.57 14.65 -21.72
CA ASN A 166 60.85 13.83 -20.53
C ASN A 166 59.83 12.69 -20.35
N SER A 167 60.26 11.63 -19.68
CA SER A 167 59.38 10.55 -19.24
C SER A 167 58.78 10.86 -17.87
N ALA A 168 57.60 10.31 -17.61
CA ALA A 168 56.96 10.36 -16.29
C ALA A 168 56.96 8.98 -15.66
N THR A 169 57.16 8.90 -14.35
CA THR A 169 56.95 7.67 -13.57
C THR A 169 55.64 7.80 -12.81
N VAL A 170 54.71 6.88 -13.06
CA VAL A 170 53.34 6.90 -12.53
C VAL A 170 53.02 5.62 -11.77
N LYS A 171 52.16 5.71 -10.76
CA LYS A 171 51.59 4.57 -10.03
C LYS A 171 50.21 4.91 -9.49
N LEU A 172 49.41 3.89 -9.23
CA LEU A 172 48.11 4.03 -8.59
C LEU A 172 48.28 4.01 -7.07
N GLN A 173 47.65 4.97 -6.41
CA GLN A 173 47.54 5.00 -4.95
C GLN A 173 46.08 4.87 -4.54
N ILE A 174 45.87 4.18 -3.43
CA ILE A 174 44.56 3.96 -2.80
C ILE A 174 44.56 4.51 -1.38
N SER A 175 43.40 4.94 -0.89
CA SER A 175 43.25 5.53 0.44
C SER A 175 41.86 5.28 1.03
N PRO A 176 41.74 5.01 2.34
CA PRO A 176 40.42 4.90 2.99
C PRO A 176 39.80 6.28 3.30
N ASN A 177 40.63 7.33 3.42
CA ASN A 177 40.25 8.61 4.03
C ASN A 177 40.76 9.84 3.25
N ASN A 178 41.28 9.66 2.03
CA ASN A 178 41.82 10.71 1.18
C ASN A 178 43.04 11.46 1.77
N THR A 179 43.72 10.88 2.77
CA THR A 179 44.89 11.49 3.43
C THR A 179 46.03 10.48 3.59
N ASP A 180 45.74 9.26 4.04
CA ASP A 180 46.70 8.16 4.12
C ASP A 180 46.70 7.38 2.81
N TRP A 181 47.81 7.43 2.08
CA TRP A 181 47.94 6.84 0.74
C TRP A 181 48.85 5.61 0.76
N LEU A 182 48.36 4.53 0.16
CA LEU A 182 49.09 3.29 -0.07
C LEU A 182 49.32 3.11 -1.56
N ASP A 183 50.53 2.70 -1.95
CA ASP A 183 50.84 2.31 -3.32
C ASP A 183 50.21 0.94 -3.60
N ASP A 184 49.35 0.86 -4.61
CA ASP A 184 48.63 -0.36 -4.99
C ASP A 184 49.15 -0.98 -6.30
N SER A 185 49.67 -0.16 -7.22
CA SER A 185 50.33 -0.63 -8.43
C SER A 185 51.85 -0.45 -8.38
N ALA A 186 52.56 -1.28 -9.14
CA ALA A 186 53.97 -1.02 -9.45
C ALA A 186 54.14 0.30 -10.23
N GLU A 187 55.35 0.86 -10.17
CA GLU A 187 55.71 2.05 -10.93
C GLU A 187 55.81 1.74 -12.43
N VAL A 188 55.19 2.57 -13.25
CA VAL A 188 55.21 2.50 -14.72
C VAL A 188 55.89 3.74 -15.26
N THR A 189 56.89 3.56 -16.12
CA THR A 189 57.53 4.69 -16.82
C THR A 189 56.84 4.93 -18.16
N LEU A 190 56.38 6.16 -18.37
CA LEU A 190 55.71 6.64 -19.57
C LEU A 190 56.67 7.54 -20.35
N THR A 191 57.23 7.01 -21.44
CA THR A 191 57.96 7.81 -22.43
C THR A 191 57.03 8.82 -23.12
N PRO A 192 57.57 9.92 -23.71
CA PRO A 192 56.77 10.89 -24.46
C PRO A 192 55.78 10.25 -25.44
N GLY A 193 54.52 10.67 -25.38
CA GLY A 193 53.43 10.15 -26.21
C GLY A 193 52.84 8.80 -25.78
N SER A 194 53.47 8.09 -24.83
CA SER A 194 53.01 6.77 -24.36
C SER A 194 51.92 6.88 -23.29
N SER A 195 51.15 5.80 -23.12
CA SER A 195 50.04 5.74 -22.17
C SER A 195 49.98 4.41 -21.43
N THR A 196 49.37 4.42 -20.25
CA THR A 196 49.07 3.21 -19.47
C THR A 196 47.66 3.30 -18.88
N ALA A 197 47.12 2.14 -18.51
CA ALA A 197 45.90 2.02 -17.73
C ALA A 197 46.23 1.33 -16.40
N LEU A 198 45.71 1.87 -15.31
CA LEU A 198 45.92 1.40 -13.95
C LEU A 198 44.56 1.08 -13.32
N SER A 199 44.40 -0.13 -12.82
CA SER A 199 43.25 -0.56 -12.02
C SER A 199 43.72 -0.96 -10.62
N ALA A 200 42.85 -0.80 -9.62
CA ALA A 200 43.21 -1.17 -8.26
C ALA A 200 43.17 -2.68 -8.08
N SER A 201 44.18 -3.23 -7.41
CA SER A 201 44.25 -4.62 -6.97
C SER A 201 43.48 -4.83 -5.66
N THR A 202 43.46 -3.79 -4.81
CA THR A 202 42.76 -3.78 -3.53
C THR A 202 41.75 -2.63 -3.49
N PHE A 203 40.54 -2.92 -3.00
CA PHE A 203 39.50 -1.90 -2.88
C PHE A 203 39.69 -1.03 -1.64
N LEU A 204 39.78 0.29 -1.84
CA LEU A 204 39.57 1.33 -0.83
C LEU A 204 38.75 2.46 -1.45
N ARG A 205 38.17 3.30 -0.58
CA ARG A 205 37.21 4.35 -0.97
C ARG A 205 37.77 5.36 -1.98
N TYR A 206 39.02 5.75 -1.85
CA TYR A 206 39.63 6.77 -2.70
C TYR A 206 40.78 6.20 -3.50
N ILE A 207 40.90 6.67 -4.75
CA ILE A 207 42.06 6.38 -5.60
C ILE A 207 42.61 7.67 -6.21
N ARG A 208 43.90 7.67 -6.54
CA ARG A 208 44.52 8.71 -7.38
C ARG A 208 45.72 8.16 -8.13
N VAL A 209 46.17 8.89 -9.14
CA VAL A 209 47.46 8.62 -9.78
C VAL A 209 48.54 9.45 -9.09
N ALA A 210 49.58 8.81 -8.58
CA ALA A 210 50.78 9.50 -8.14
C ALA A 210 51.80 9.51 -9.28
N TYR A 211 52.34 10.69 -9.58
CA TYR A 211 53.27 10.88 -10.70
C TYR A 211 54.44 11.78 -10.35
N LYS A 212 55.58 11.57 -11.01
CA LYS A 212 56.78 12.40 -10.96
C LYS A 212 57.55 12.34 -12.27
N SER A 213 58.51 13.24 -12.45
CA SER A 213 59.46 13.21 -13.56
C SER A 213 60.42 12.03 -13.39
N THR A 214 60.73 11.32 -14.48
CA THR A 214 61.74 10.27 -14.46
C THR A 214 63.15 10.86 -14.43
N LEU A 215 63.41 11.89 -15.26
CA LEU A 215 64.64 12.68 -15.18
C LEU A 215 64.41 13.91 -14.29
N LEU A 216 65.24 14.06 -13.26
CA LEU A 216 65.16 15.18 -12.30
C LEU A 216 65.48 16.53 -12.98
N GLY A 217 64.81 17.58 -12.52
CA GLY A 217 64.94 18.95 -13.03
C GLY A 217 64.17 19.25 -14.31
N GLN A 218 63.54 18.25 -14.93
CA GLN A 218 62.80 18.40 -16.18
C GLN A 218 61.34 17.96 -15.99
N SER A 219 60.36 18.82 -16.28
CA SER A 219 58.94 18.44 -16.19
C SER A 219 58.46 17.78 -17.49
N THR A 220 57.34 17.04 -17.39
CA THR A 220 56.52 16.63 -18.53
C THR A 220 55.05 16.77 -18.18
N ASP A 221 54.21 16.89 -19.19
CA ASP A 221 52.76 17.01 -19.01
C ASP A 221 52.06 15.67 -19.17
N LEU A 222 51.06 15.43 -18.33
CA LEU A 222 50.23 14.25 -18.28
C LEU A 222 48.76 14.63 -18.52
N ASN A 223 48.05 13.75 -19.21
CA ASN A 223 46.59 13.72 -19.23
C ASN A 223 46.11 12.49 -18.46
N ILE A 224 45.29 12.70 -17.43
CA ILE A 224 44.83 11.70 -16.48
C ILE A 224 43.30 11.62 -16.58
N ILE A 225 42.79 10.44 -16.89
CA ILE A 225 41.36 10.20 -17.05
C ILE A 225 40.94 9.07 -16.12
N PHE A 226 39.98 9.35 -15.25
CA PHE A 226 39.26 8.36 -14.49
C PHE A 226 38.00 7.93 -15.26
N GLN A 227 37.76 6.63 -15.34
CA GLN A 227 36.49 6.07 -15.80
C GLN A 227 36.01 5.05 -14.77
N GLY A 228 34.81 5.27 -14.23
CA GLY A 228 34.12 4.36 -13.32
C GLY A 228 32.78 3.90 -13.90
N GLN A 229 32.38 2.68 -13.57
CA GLN A 229 31.06 2.14 -13.89
C GLN A 229 30.36 1.69 -12.61
N SER A 230 29.14 2.18 -12.38
CA SER A 230 28.24 1.79 -11.29
C SER A 230 26.95 1.20 -11.82
#